data_AF-A0A970H695-F1
#
_entry.id   AF-A0A970H695-F1
#
_cell.length_a   1.000
_cell.length_b   1.000
_cell.length_c   1.000
_cell.angle_alpha   90.00
_cell.angle_beta   90.00
_cell.angle_gamma   90.00
#
_symmetry.space_group_name_H-M   'P 1'
#
loop_
_entity.id
_entity.type
_entity.pdbx_description
1 polymer ?
#
loop_
_entity_poly.entity_id
_entity_poly.type
_entity_poly.pdbx_seq_one_letter_code
_entity_poly.pdbx_strand_id
1 'polypeptide(L)'
;MLKEYTLAREEGFCHDYLHGEPQAVKFLAGHFREEGVFAAKSEAVTAAYGRDRTKLAELLLAYNRAAGCTEETEKQIKKLLDPRAVAVLCGQQAGLLTGPLYTVYKALAAVKLAAKLEKELERPVVPVFWVASEDHDFSEANHCYVLGRDKRPQKVELPLVHKGEPVGRLKLTAEAGRAVLERLREVLPQTEFVPGLLAWLEESLHPSATPADWFARLLLKLAGPKGLVLFDPLLEAGRHLAAPLLAEAVRKRAALEEALLRREAELKACGY
;
A
#
# COMPACT_ATOMS: atom_id res chain seq x y z
N MET A 1 -23.26 14.36 -5.17
CA MET A 1 -22.50 15.26 -6.06
C MET A 1 -21.08 15.34 -5.53
N LEU A 2 -20.08 14.86 -6.29
CA LEU A 2 -18.67 15.10 -5.98
C LEU A 2 -18.38 16.57 -6.28
N LYS A 3 -17.76 17.28 -5.34
CA LYS A 3 -17.30 18.65 -5.54
C LYS A 3 -15.79 18.62 -5.68
N GLU A 4 -15.29 19.32 -6.66
CA GLU A 4 -13.85 19.55 -6.84
C GLU A 4 -13.49 20.87 -6.18
N TYR A 5 -12.40 20.87 -5.42
CA TYR A 5 -11.86 22.05 -4.78
C TYR A 5 -10.41 22.22 -5.23
N THR A 6 -10.06 23.42 -5.68
CA THR A 6 -8.66 23.81 -5.86
C THR A 6 -8.13 24.23 -4.50
N LEU A 7 -7.23 23.43 -3.92
CA LEU A 7 -6.54 23.78 -2.69
C LEU A 7 -5.52 24.90 -2.96
N ALA A 8 -5.12 25.62 -1.91
CA ALA A 8 -4.08 26.65 -2.02
C ALA A 8 -2.79 26.03 -2.60
N ARG A 9 -2.06 26.81 -3.41
CA ARG A 9 -0.78 26.39 -3.98
C ARG A 9 0.19 26.08 -2.83
N GLU A 10 0.56 24.82 -2.71
CA GLU A 10 1.80 24.44 -2.02
C GLU A 10 2.94 24.65 -3.02
N GLU A 11 4.01 25.32 -2.61
CA GLU A 11 5.22 25.42 -3.43
C GLU A 11 6.06 24.14 -3.31
N GLY A 12 6.85 23.84 -4.34
CA GLY A 12 7.83 22.76 -4.30
C GLY A 12 7.57 21.62 -5.28
N PHE A 13 8.38 20.56 -5.15
CA PHE A 13 8.53 19.52 -6.18
C PHE A 13 7.20 18.86 -6.59
N CYS A 14 6.36 18.49 -5.62
CA CYS A 14 5.10 17.81 -5.89
C CYS A 14 4.12 18.69 -6.68
N HIS A 15 4.02 19.98 -6.33
CA HIS A 15 3.19 20.92 -7.05
C HIS A 15 3.69 21.10 -8.49
N ASP A 16 4.98 21.38 -8.64
CA ASP A 16 5.59 21.59 -9.95
C ASP A 16 5.44 20.36 -10.85
N TYR A 17 5.60 19.15 -10.29
CA TYR A 17 5.33 17.93 -11.02
C TYR A 17 3.85 17.80 -11.42
N LEU A 18 2.89 18.07 -10.52
CA LEU A 18 1.46 17.97 -10.84
C LEU A 18 1.00 18.96 -11.92
N HIS A 19 1.72 20.08 -12.06
CA HIS A 19 1.47 21.10 -13.06
C HIS A 19 2.30 20.91 -14.35
N GLY A 20 3.12 19.87 -14.43
CA GLY A 20 3.91 19.56 -15.62
C GLY A 20 5.09 20.50 -15.84
N GLU A 21 5.60 21.14 -14.78
CA GLU A 21 6.75 22.04 -14.88
C GLU A 21 7.99 21.24 -15.32
N PRO A 22 8.66 21.61 -16.44
CA PRO A 22 9.76 20.82 -17.00
C PRO A 22 10.89 20.54 -16.01
N GLN A 23 11.13 21.47 -15.08
CA GLN A 23 12.15 21.35 -14.05
C GLN A 23 11.86 20.25 -13.02
N ALA A 24 10.59 19.92 -12.77
CA ALA A 24 10.20 18.80 -11.91
C ALA A 24 10.09 17.50 -12.72
N VAL A 25 9.47 17.56 -13.90
CA VAL A 25 9.22 16.39 -14.76
C VAL A 25 10.50 15.64 -15.13
N LYS A 26 11.61 16.35 -15.39
CA LYS A 26 12.92 15.75 -15.72
C LYS A 26 13.46 14.78 -14.65
N PHE A 27 13.01 14.89 -13.41
CA PHE A 27 13.47 14.04 -12.31
C PHE A 27 12.71 12.72 -12.22
N LEU A 28 11.57 12.58 -12.91
CA LEU A 28 10.77 11.37 -13.01
C LEU A 28 10.77 10.83 -14.45
N ALA A 29 10.05 9.74 -14.69
CA ALA A 29 9.97 9.09 -16.00
C ALA A 29 8.92 9.75 -16.92
N GLY A 30 8.98 11.08 -17.04
CA GLY A 30 7.95 11.88 -17.72
C GLY A 30 6.76 12.24 -16.82
N HIS A 31 5.84 13.02 -17.36
CA HIS A 31 4.63 13.46 -16.67
C HIS A 31 3.47 12.48 -16.90
N PHE A 32 2.70 12.17 -15.85
CA PHE A 32 1.63 11.15 -15.89
C PHE A 32 0.45 11.47 -16.84
N ARG A 33 0.35 12.72 -17.34
CA ARG A 33 -0.65 13.12 -18.35
C ARG A 33 -0.10 13.12 -19.78
N GLU A 34 1.18 12.82 -19.97
CA GLU A 34 1.75 12.69 -21.32
C GLU A 34 1.10 11.52 -22.05
N GLU A 35 0.73 11.76 -23.31
CA GLU A 35 0.15 10.73 -24.16
C GLU A 35 1.16 9.58 -24.37
N GLY A 36 0.69 8.34 -24.26
CA GLY A 36 1.52 7.16 -24.46
C GLY A 36 2.49 6.82 -23.33
N VAL A 37 2.61 7.63 -22.27
CA VAL A 37 3.58 7.39 -21.17
C VAL A 37 3.38 6.01 -20.52
N PHE A 38 2.14 5.60 -20.28
CA PHE A 38 1.82 4.30 -19.71
C PHE A 38 2.04 3.15 -20.70
N ALA A 39 1.80 3.38 -22.00
CA ALA A 39 2.06 2.37 -23.03
C ALA A 39 3.57 2.07 -23.09
N ALA A 40 4.40 3.11 -23.23
CA ALA A 40 5.86 2.99 -23.22
C ALA A 40 6.38 2.33 -21.93
N LYS A 41 5.83 2.72 -20.77
CA LYS A 41 6.19 2.11 -19.48
C LYS A 41 5.83 0.63 -19.42
N SER A 42 4.63 0.27 -19.89
CA SER A 42 4.14 -1.11 -19.85
C SER A 42 5.00 -2.03 -20.73
N GLU A 43 5.39 -1.57 -21.93
CA GLU A 43 6.31 -2.28 -22.81
C GLU A 43 7.69 -2.47 -22.18
N ALA A 44 8.28 -1.42 -21.61
CA ALA A 44 9.58 -1.51 -20.95
C ALA A 44 9.55 -2.50 -19.77
N VAL A 45 8.47 -2.49 -18.98
CA VAL A 45 8.29 -3.42 -17.86
C VAL A 45 8.21 -4.85 -18.34
N THR A 46 7.43 -5.14 -19.39
CA THR A 46 7.31 -6.53 -19.87
C THR A 46 8.53 -7.01 -20.65
N ALA A 47 9.22 -6.14 -21.38
CA ALA A 47 10.46 -6.48 -22.07
C ALA A 47 11.58 -6.83 -21.08
N ALA A 48 11.64 -6.17 -19.92
CA ALA A 48 12.63 -6.43 -18.87
C ALA A 48 12.21 -7.54 -17.88
N TYR A 49 11.02 -8.11 -18.02
CA TYR A 49 10.48 -9.04 -17.02
C TYR A 49 11.12 -10.42 -17.11
N GLY A 50 11.96 -10.76 -16.12
CA GLY A 50 12.69 -12.04 -16.07
C GLY A 50 12.38 -12.89 -14.83
N ARG A 51 11.22 -12.71 -14.20
CA ARG A 51 10.84 -13.45 -12.97
C ARG A 51 9.75 -14.49 -13.26
N ASP A 52 9.64 -15.48 -12.38
CA ASP A 52 8.65 -16.55 -12.52
C ASP A 52 7.24 -16.03 -12.13
N ARG A 53 6.39 -15.78 -13.13
CA ARG A 53 5.02 -15.30 -12.95
C ARG A 53 4.14 -16.30 -12.22
N THR A 54 4.36 -17.59 -12.47
CA THR A 54 3.60 -18.67 -11.84
C THR A 54 3.87 -18.70 -10.35
N LYS A 55 5.14 -18.69 -9.94
CA LYS A 55 5.51 -18.63 -8.51
C LYS A 55 5.00 -17.36 -7.83
N LEU A 56 5.05 -16.22 -8.51
CA LEU A 56 4.50 -14.97 -7.97
C LEU A 56 2.98 -15.07 -7.77
N ALA A 57 2.25 -15.61 -8.75
CA ALA A 57 0.80 -15.77 -8.65
C ALA A 57 0.40 -16.76 -7.56
N GLU A 58 1.11 -17.89 -7.43
CA GLU A 58 0.90 -18.87 -6.36
C GLU A 58 1.13 -18.27 -4.97
N LEU A 59 2.24 -17.54 -4.80
CA LEU A 59 2.55 -16.81 -3.57
C LEU A 59 1.45 -15.82 -3.19
N LEU A 60 1.05 -14.97 -4.13
CA LEU A 60 0.02 -13.97 -3.92
C LEU A 60 -1.32 -14.62 -3.58
N LEU A 61 -1.67 -15.71 -4.27
CA LEU A 61 -2.93 -16.42 -4.03
C LEU A 61 -2.95 -17.03 -2.64
N ALA A 62 -1.86 -17.66 -2.20
CA ALA A 62 -1.74 -18.22 -0.86
C ALA A 62 -1.89 -17.15 0.23
N TYR A 63 -1.14 -16.04 0.11
CA TYR A 63 -1.19 -14.94 1.07
C TYR A 63 -2.57 -14.27 1.16
N ASN A 64 -3.14 -13.91 0.00
CA ASN A 64 -4.43 -13.22 -0.04
C ASN A 64 -5.58 -14.12 0.45
N ARG A 65 -5.56 -15.42 0.16
CA ARG A 65 -6.54 -16.38 0.72
C ARG A 65 -6.42 -16.48 2.23
N ALA A 66 -5.22 -16.58 2.78
CA ALA A 66 -5.01 -16.61 4.22
C ALA A 66 -5.52 -15.32 4.90
N ALA A 67 -5.41 -14.19 4.23
CA ALA A 67 -5.95 -12.90 4.65
C ALA A 67 -7.47 -12.73 4.37
N GLY A 68 -8.15 -13.73 3.81
CA GLY A 68 -9.60 -13.70 3.58
C GLY A 68 -10.03 -12.89 2.36
N CYS A 69 -9.27 -12.92 1.26
CA CYS A 69 -9.61 -12.21 0.05
C CYS A 69 -10.89 -12.73 -0.63
N THR A 70 -11.43 -11.94 -1.56
CA THR A 70 -12.60 -12.29 -2.38
C THR A 70 -12.20 -13.00 -3.68
N GLU A 71 -13.18 -13.59 -4.36
CA GLU A 71 -12.98 -14.12 -5.72
C GLU A 71 -12.46 -13.06 -6.72
N GLU A 72 -12.87 -11.80 -6.56
CA GLU A 72 -12.38 -10.71 -7.40
C GLU A 72 -10.87 -10.47 -7.23
N THR A 73 -10.37 -10.63 -6.00
CA THR A 73 -8.92 -10.58 -5.74
C THR A 73 -8.21 -11.76 -6.43
N GLU A 74 -8.76 -12.96 -6.34
CA GLU A 74 -8.18 -14.14 -7.00
C GLU A 74 -8.16 -14.02 -8.53
N LYS A 75 -9.23 -13.47 -9.14
CA LYS A 75 -9.29 -13.21 -10.58
C LYS A 75 -8.17 -12.26 -11.01
N GLN A 76 -7.91 -11.22 -10.23
CA GLN A 76 -6.82 -10.27 -10.49
C GLN A 76 -5.45 -10.92 -10.37
N ILE A 77 -5.23 -11.79 -9.38
CA ILE A 77 -3.98 -12.56 -9.25
C ILE A 77 -3.76 -13.48 -10.46
N LYS A 78 -4.80 -14.18 -10.93
CA LYS A 78 -4.71 -15.08 -12.09
C LYS A 78 -4.31 -14.35 -13.38
N LYS A 79 -4.65 -13.07 -13.54
CA LYS A 79 -4.22 -12.26 -14.68
C LYS A 79 -2.69 -12.17 -14.80
N LEU A 80 -1.95 -12.26 -13.68
CA LEU A 80 -0.48 -12.17 -13.69
C LEU A 80 0.20 -13.27 -14.51
N LEU A 81 -0.52 -14.36 -14.80
CA LEU A 81 -0.07 -15.46 -15.65
C LEU A 81 0.02 -15.07 -17.14
N ASP A 82 -0.71 -14.04 -17.59
CA ASP A 82 -0.53 -13.48 -18.93
C ASP A 82 0.87 -12.82 -19.00
N PRO A 83 1.73 -13.17 -19.97
CA PRO A 83 3.06 -12.58 -20.10
C PRO A 83 3.03 -11.07 -20.33
N ARG A 84 1.93 -10.54 -20.83
CA ARG A 84 1.69 -9.10 -21.01
C ARG A 84 1.18 -8.42 -19.74
N ALA A 85 0.86 -9.14 -18.67
CA ALA A 85 0.32 -8.51 -17.48
C ALA A 85 1.33 -7.56 -16.81
N VAL A 86 0.85 -6.37 -16.44
CA VAL A 86 1.57 -5.37 -15.63
C VAL A 86 0.77 -5.06 -14.37
N ALA A 87 1.36 -4.32 -13.43
CA ALA A 87 0.70 -3.96 -12.18
C ALA A 87 0.77 -2.46 -11.91
N VAL A 88 -0.29 -1.93 -11.30
CA VAL A 88 -0.27 -0.63 -10.63
C VAL A 88 0.02 -0.89 -9.16
N LEU A 89 1.17 -0.41 -8.68
CA LEU A 89 1.57 -0.58 -7.29
C LEU A 89 1.38 0.71 -6.50
N CYS A 90 0.84 0.57 -5.30
CA CYS A 90 0.94 1.56 -4.24
C CYS A 90 1.25 0.83 -2.93
N GLY A 91 1.49 1.56 -1.84
CA GLY A 91 1.76 0.93 -0.55
C GLY A 91 1.65 1.90 0.59
N GLN A 92 1.62 1.33 1.79
CA GLN A 92 1.70 2.05 3.05
C GLN A 92 2.12 1.12 4.19
N GLN A 93 2.67 1.70 5.26
CA GLN A 93 2.84 1.04 6.55
C GLN A 93 1.51 0.46 7.04
N ALA A 94 1.60 -0.66 7.75
CA ALA A 94 0.46 -1.39 8.29
C ALA A 94 -0.11 -0.73 9.56
N GLY A 95 -0.64 0.49 9.42
CA GLY A 95 -1.18 1.29 10.52
C GLY A 95 -2.44 0.68 11.16
N LEU A 96 -2.60 0.88 12.47
CA LEU A 96 -3.76 0.42 13.24
C LEU A 96 -5.07 0.86 12.57
N LEU A 97 -6.01 -0.07 12.40
CA LEU A 97 -7.31 0.15 11.74
C LEU A 97 -7.19 0.76 10.33
N THR A 98 -6.18 0.33 9.56
CA THR A 98 -5.80 0.87 8.23
C THR A 98 -5.04 2.20 8.25
N GLY A 99 -4.80 2.76 9.43
CA GLY A 99 -4.05 4.01 9.60
C GLY A 99 -4.79 5.22 9.02
N PRO A 100 -4.06 6.21 8.49
CA PRO A 100 -4.66 7.39 7.89
C PRO A 100 -5.52 7.08 6.67
N LEU A 101 -6.55 7.90 6.43
CA LEU A 101 -7.52 7.68 5.36
C LEU A 101 -6.91 7.62 3.95
N TYR A 102 -5.75 8.26 3.74
CA TYR A 102 -5.04 8.17 2.48
C TYR A 102 -4.62 6.73 2.13
N THR A 103 -4.51 5.81 3.09
CA THR A 103 -4.22 4.39 2.84
C THR A 103 -5.31 3.78 1.98
N VAL A 104 -6.57 3.98 2.38
CA VAL A 104 -7.74 3.50 1.63
C VAL A 104 -7.84 4.22 0.28
N TYR A 105 -7.52 5.52 0.23
CA TYR A 105 -7.50 6.27 -1.02
C TYR A 105 -6.44 5.77 -2.00
N LYS A 106 -5.22 5.46 -1.54
CA LYS A 106 -4.16 4.86 -2.36
C LYS A 106 -4.61 3.51 -2.92
N ALA A 107 -5.20 2.65 -2.09
CA ALA A 107 -5.71 1.35 -2.53
C ALA A 107 -6.80 1.49 -3.60
N LEU A 108 -7.82 2.33 -3.36
CA LEU A 108 -8.90 2.56 -4.33
C LEU A 108 -8.40 3.28 -5.61
N ALA A 109 -7.41 4.16 -5.49
CA ALA A 109 -6.78 4.81 -6.63
C ALA A 109 -6.00 3.81 -7.49
N ALA A 110 -5.25 2.88 -6.88
CA ALA A 110 -4.59 1.80 -7.60
C ALA A 110 -5.59 0.91 -8.34
N VAL A 111 -6.70 0.53 -7.70
CA VAL A 111 -7.79 -0.22 -8.36
C VAL A 111 -8.37 0.53 -9.54
N LYS A 112 -8.72 1.81 -9.35
CA LYS A 112 -9.29 2.64 -10.42
C LYS A 112 -8.31 2.85 -11.57
N LEU A 113 -7.04 3.11 -11.27
CA LEU A 113 -6.00 3.33 -12.27
C LEU A 113 -5.72 2.04 -13.05
N ALA A 114 -5.65 0.88 -12.36
CA ALA A 114 -5.49 -0.41 -13.02
C ALA A 114 -6.64 -0.69 -14.00
N ALA A 115 -7.90 -0.49 -13.57
CA ALA A 115 -9.05 -0.68 -14.45
C ALA A 115 -9.09 0.29 -15.64
N LYS A 116 -8.62 1.54 -15.46
CA LYS A 116 -8.48 2.51 -16.55
C LYS A 116 -7.42 2.05 -17.55
N LEU A 117 -6.22 1.74 -17.07
CA LEU A 117 -5.09 1.35 -17.91
C LEU A 117 -5.31 0.00 -18.60
N GLU A 118 -6.02 -0.95 -17.97
CA GLU A 118 -6.37 -2.22 -18.60
C GLU A 118 -7.21 -2.02 -19.87
N LYS A 119 -8.11 -1.03 -19.88
CA LYS A 119 -8.90 -0.65 -21.05
C LYS A 119 -8.06 0.10 -22.09
N GLU A 120 -7.27 1.07 -21.66
CA GLU A 120 -6.48 1.93 -22.56
C GLU A 120 -5.32 1.17 -23.23
N LEU A 121 -4.74 0.19 -22.55
CA LEU A 121 -3.58 -0.58 -23.02
C LEU A 121 -3.95 -1.95 -23.60
N GLU A 122 -5.23 -2.34 -23.54
CA GLU A 122 -5.75 -3.64 -24.00
C GLU A 122 -4.94 -4.85 -23.50
N ARG A 123 -4.46 -4.77 -22.26
CA ARG A 123 -3.64 -5.80 -21.59
C ARG A 123 -4.02 -5.91 -20.12
N PRO A 124 -3.74 -7.05 -19.46
CA PRO A 124 -4.08 -7.17 -18.04
C PRO A 124 -3.28 -6.21 -17.17
N VAL A 125 -3.98 -5.46 -16.31
CA VAL A 125 -3.37 -4.56 -15.32
C VAL A 125 -3.91 -4.88 -13.94
N VAL A 126 -3.02 -5.28 -13.03
CA VAL A 126 -3.38 -5.78 -11.70
C VAL A 126 -3.12 -4.72 -10.63
N PRO A 127 -4.10 -4.35 -9.79
CA PRO A 127 -3.88 -3.41 -8.70
C PRO A 127 -3.28 -4.12 -7.49
N VAL A 128 -2.05 -3.74 -7.13
CA VAL A 128 -1.30 -4.35 -6.02
C VAL A 128 -1.04 -3.30 -4.93
N PHE A 129 -1.34 -3.66 -3.69
CA PHE A 129 -1.02 -2.89 -2.50
C PHE A 129 0.12 -3.56 -1.73
N TRP A 130 1.23 -2.84 -1.58
CA TRP A 130 2.37 -3.23 -0.76
C TRP A 130 2.09 -2.91 0.70
N VAL A 131 1.89 -3.95 1.51
CA VAL A 131 1.75 -3.86 2.95
C VAL A 131 3.16 -3.75 3.53
N ALA A 132 3.60 -2.54 3.90
CA ALA A 132 4.97 -2.33 4.38
C ALA A 132 5.14 -2.84 5.82
N SER A 133 5.06 -4.16 6.00
CA SER A 133 5.13 -4.87 7.28
C SER A 133 6.57 -5.09 7.75
N GLU A 134 7.55 -4.90 6.87
CA GLU A 134 8.98 -4.94 7.13
C GLU A 134 9.49 -3.71 7.91
N ASP A 135 8.70 -2.64 7.96
CA ASP A 135 9.03 -1.43 8.69
C ASP A 135 9.14 -1.71 10.21
N HIS A 136 10.10 -1.06 10.85
CA HIS A 136 10.40 -1.18 12.26
C HIS A 136 9.80 -0.03 13.08
N ASP A 137 9.27 1.02 12.43
CA ASP A 137 8.59 2.12 13.10
C ASP A 137 7.15 1.77 13.49
N PHE A 138 7.04 0.87 14.47
CA PHE A 138 5.74 0.56 15.05
C PHE A 138 5.12 1.76 15.78
N SER A 139 5.92 2.74 16.24
CA SER A 139 5.39 3.92 16.92
C SER A 139 4.55 4.80 16.00
N GLU A 140 4.89 4.87 14.72
CA GLU A 140 4.06 5.50 13.69
C GLU A 140 2.79 4.68 13.39
N ALA A 141 2.90 3.35 13.36
CA ALA A 141 1.82 2.45 12.96
C ALA A 141 0.85 2.03 14.09
N ASN A 142 1.20 2.18 15.37
CA ASN A 142 0.45 1.60 16.48
C ASN A 142 -0.84 2.35 16.85
N HIS A 143 -1.18 3.44 16.17
CA HIS A 143 -2.29 4.27 16.57
C HIS A 143 -3.08 4.82 15.38
N CYS A 144 -4.31 5.24 15.66
CA CYS A 144 -5.13 6.02 14.76
C CYS A 144 -5.89 7.09 15.53
N TYR A 145 -6.45 8.06 14.80
CA TYR A 145 -7.32 9.08 15.36
C TYR A 145 -8.74 8.85 14.88
N VAL A 146 -9.69 8.80 15.81
CA VAL A 146 -11.12 8.71 15.54
C VAL A 146 -11.83 9.97 16.03
N LEU A 147 -12.98 10.29 15.43
CA LEU A 147 -13.78 11.41 15.91
C LEU A 147 -14.55 11.01 17.17
N GLY A 148 -14.24 11.65 18.30
CA GLY A 148 -14.87 11.37 19.58
C GLY A 148 -16.29 11.92 19.71
N ARG A 149 -16.96 11.56 20.82
CA ARG A 149 -18.27 12.11 21.22
C ARG A 149 -18.30 13.65 21.28
N ASP A 150 -17.17 14.26 21.64
CA ASP A 150 -17.00 15.71 21.73
C ASP A 150 -16.63 16.37 20.39
N LYS A 151 -16.69 15.61 19.28
CA LYS A 151 -16.28 16.03 17.93
C LYS A 151 -14.81 16.44 17.85
N ARG A 152 -13.96 15.95 18.75
CA ARG A 152 -12.51 16.13 18.67
C ARG A 152 -11.81 14.83 18.29
N PRO A 153 -10.63 14.91 17.64
CA PRO A 153 -9.80 13.74 17.43
C PRO A 153 -9.44 13.07 18.76
N GLN A 154 -9.70 11.77 18.86
CA GLN A 154 -9.33 10.91 19.98
C GLN A 154 -8.33 9.88 19.48
N LYS A 155 -7.16 9.81 20.14
CA LYS A 155 -6.15 8.79 19.83
C LYS A 155 -6.62 7.43 20.36
N VAL A 156 -6.52 6.42 19.51
CA VAL A 156 -6.68 5.00 19.86
C VAL A 156 -5.35 4.33 19.55
N GLU A 157 -4.80 3.62 20.51
CA GLU A 157 -3.47 3.03 20.43
C GLU A 157 -3.55 1.52 20.69
N LEU A 158 -2.71 0.76 19.99
CA LEU A 158 -2.54 -0.66 20.18
C LEU A 158 -1.42 -0.88 21.22
N PRO A 159 -1.75 -1.31 22.45
CA PRO A 159 -0.79 -1.37 23.55
C PRO A 159 0.08 -2.63 23.43
N LEU A 160 1.10 -2.57 22.59
CA LEU A 160 2.11 -3.62 22.43
C LEU A 160 3.51 -3.06 22.73
N VAL A 161 4.32 -3.89 23.38
CA VAL A 161 5.75 -3.61 23.55
C VAL A 161 6.47 -4.07 22.29
N HIS A 162 7.26 -3.18 21.70
CA HIS A 162 8.16 -3.48 20.58
C HIS A 162 9.62 -3.25 20.99
N LYS A 163 10.54 -4.03 20.43
CA LYS A 163 11.99 -3.95 20.67
C LYS A 163 12.77 -3.71 19.37
N GLY A 164 12.10 -3.10 18.39
CA GLY A 164 12.64 -2.86 17.06
C GLY A 164 12.44 -4.04 16.10
N GLU A 165 11.55 -4.99 16.39
CA GLU A 165 11.11 -5.98 15.40
C GLU A 165 10.22 -5.31 14.32
N PRO A 166 10.21 -5.82 13.08
CA PRO A 166 9.25 -5.38 12.07
C PRO A 166 7.80 -5.53 12.51
N VAL A 167 6.90 -4.67 12.05
CA VAL A 167 5.46 -4.72 12.37
C VAL A 167 4.85 -6.08 12.07
N GLY A 168 5.19 -6.70 10.94
CA GLY A 168 4.69 -8.04 10.56
C GLY A 168 5.34 -9.20 11.33
N ARG A 169 6.20 -8.93 12.32
CA ARG A 169 6.72 -9.93 13.26
C ARG A 169 6.24 -9.70 14.70
N LEU A 170 5.55 -8.60 14.97
CA LEU A 170 4.97 -8.33 16.28
C LEU A 170 3.76 -9.24 16.50
N LYS A 171 3.77 -9.99 17.60
CA LYS A 171 2.64 -10.82 17.98
C LYS A 171 1.50 -9.94 18.47
N LEU A 172 0.36 -10.02 17.80
CA LEU A 172 -0.88 -9.41 18.25
C LEU A 172 -1.49 -10.26 19.36
N THR A 173 -1.43 -9.77 20.60
CA THR A 173 -2.09 -10.42 21.73
C THR A 173 -3.59 -10.15 21.71
N ALA A 174 -4.39 -11.11 22.16
CA ALA A 174 -5.84 -10.95 22.24
C ALA A 174 -6.22 -9.81 23.21
N GLU A 175 -5.43 -9.61 24.26
CA GLU A 175 -5.58 -8.53 25.24
C GLU A 175 -5.40 -7.16 24.58
N ALA A 176 -4.32 -6.97 23.81
CA ALA A 176 -4.07 -5.71 23.12
C ALA A 176 -5.15 -5.39 22.08
N GLY A 177 -5.60 -6.40 21.30
CA GLY A 177 -6.69 -6.23 20.34
C GLY A 177 -8.01 -5.83 21.02
N ARG A 178 -8.38 -6.50 22.13
CA ARG A 178 -9.56 -6.15 22.93
C ARG A 178 -9.46 -4.74 23.51
N ALA A 179 -8.28 -4.32 23.97
CA ALA A 179 -8.09 -2.97 24.49
C ALA A 179 -8.39 -1.90 23.43
N VAL A 180 -8.05 -2.14 22.16
CA VAL A 180 -8.45 -1.24 21.04
C VAL A 180 -9.97 -1.19 20.89
N LEU A 181 -10.65 -2.34 20.89
CA LEU A 181 -12.11 -2.40 20.72
C LEU A 181 -12.86 -1.72 21.87
N GLU A 182 -12.42 -1.91 23.11
CA GLU A 182 -12.99 -1.21 24.27
C GLU A 182 -12.74 0.28 24.20
N ARG A 183 -11.52 0.70 23.83
CA ARG A 183 -11.22 2.12 23.65
C ARG A 183 -12.10 2.76 22.59
N LEU A 184 -12.36 2.09 21.47
CA LEU A 184 -13.30 2.56 20.46
C LEU A 184 -14.72 2.70 21.01
N ARG A 185 -15.22 1.70 21.77
CA ARG A 185 -16.54 1.74 22.40
C ARG A 185 -16.70 2.94 23.34
N GLU A 186 -15.65 3.29 24.08
CA GLU A 186 -15.63 4.46 24.95
C GLU A 186 -15.71 5.77 24.17
N VAL A 187 -14.84 5.95 23.17
CA VAL A 187 -14.64 7.27 22.53
C VAL A 187 -15.65 7.57 21.42
N LEU A 188 -16.15 6.55 20.73
CA LEU A 188 -17.02 6.77 19.57
C LEU A 188 -18.39 7.35 19.99
N PRO A 189 -19.00 8.19 19.14
CA PRO A 189 -20.40 8.60 19.28
C PRO A 189 -21.32 7.37 19.29
N GLN A 190 -22.30 7.37 20.20
CA GLN A 190 -23.30 6.30 20.25
C GLN A 190 -24.23 6.45 19.04
N THR A 191 -24.00 5.61 18.03
CA THR A 191 -24.83 5.52 16.83
C THR A 191 -25.23 4.06 16.60
N GLU A 192 -26.27 3.84 15.80
CA GLU A 192 -26.72 2.50 15.41
C GLU A 192 -25.64 1.69 14.66
N PHE A 193 -24.62 2.36 14.09
CA PHE A 193 -23.54 1.72 13.35
C PHE A 193 -22.41 1.18 14.24
N VAL A 194 -22.25 1.70 15.47
CA VAL A 194 -21.11 1.33 16.34
C VAL A 194 -21.09 -0.16 16.67
N PRO A 195 -22.20 -0.81 17.07
CA PRO A 195 -22.19 -2.25 17.34
C PRO A 195 -21.73 -3.07 16.13
N GLY A 196 -22.22 -2.74 14.93
CA GLY A 196 -21.82 -3.40 13.69
C GLY A 196 -20.36 -3.17 13.32
N LEU A 197 -19.86 -1.95 13.50
CA LEU A 197 -18.44 -1.62 13.30
C LEU A 197 -17.54 -2.42 14.23
N LEU A 198 -17.84 -2.47 15.54
CA LEU A 198 -17.03 -3.21 16.51
C LEU A 198 -17.01 -4.70 16.20
N ALA A 199 -18.16 -5.30 15.84
CA ALA A 199 -18.24 -6.70 15.41
C ALA A 199 -17.42 -6.96 14.14
N TRP A 200 -17.49 -6.05 13.15
CA TRP A 200 -16.73 -6.18 11.91
C TRP A 200 -15.21 -6.11 12.13
N LEU A 201 -14.77 -5.27 13.07
CA LEU A 201 -13.37 -5.18 13.50
C LEU A 201 -12.94 -6.45 14.25
N GLU A 202 -13.73 -6.90 15.22
CA GLU A 202 -13.47 -8.10 16.02
C GLU A 202 -13.36 -9.37 15.16
N GLU A 203 -14.25 -9.53 14.17
CA GLU A 203 -14.21 -10.65 13.22
C GLU A 203 -12.87 -10.72 12.47
N SER A 204 -12.31 -9.57 12.08
CA SER A 204 -10.99 -9.51 11.42
C SER A 204 -9.81 -9.65 12.39
N LEU A 205 -10.00 -9.29 13.65
CA LEU A 205 -8.99 -9.39 14.70
C LEU A 205 -8.72 -10.85 15.06
N HIS A 206 -9.76 -11.67 15.24
CA HIS A 206 -9.63 -13.06 15.70
C HIS A 206 -8.61 -13.92 14.92
N PRO A 207 -8.61 -13.93 13.57
CA PRO A 207 -7.65 -14.73 12.80
C PRO A 207 -6.31 -14.00 12.52
N SER A 208 -6.04 -12.86 13.16
CA SER A 208 -4.82 -12.07 12.95
C SER A 208 -3.73 -12.42 13.96
N ALA A 209 -2.57 -12.86 13.49
CA ALA A 209 -1.44 -13.16 14.37
C ALA A 209 -0.58 -11.93 14.64
N THR A 210 -0.61 -10.94 13.75
CA THR A 210 0.16 -9.69 13.83
C THR A 210 -0.69 -8.46 13.54
N PRO A 211 -0.25 -7.24 13.91
CA PRO A 211 -0.91 -6.00 13.49
C PRO A 211 -0.98 -5.86 11.97
N ALA A 212 0.03 -6.34 11.25
CA ALA A 212 0.03 -6.36 9.78
C ALA A 212 -1.02 -7.29 9.19
N ASP A 213 -1.27 -8.46 9.81
CA ASP A 213 -2.37 -9.34 9.40
C ASP A 213 -3.72 -8.67 9.58
N TRP A 214 -3.90 -7.99 10.73
CA TRP A 214 -5.15 -7.30 11.00
C TRP A 214 -5.39 -6.18 9.99
N PHE A 215 -4.36 -5.39 9.70
CA PHE A 215 -4.37 -4.39 8.63
C PHE A 215 -4.76 -5.00 7.28
N ALA A 216 -4.11 -6.09 6.86
CA ALA A 216 -4.34 -6.74 5.57
C ALA A 216 -5.79 -7.22 5.43
N ARG A 217 -6.32 -7.87 6.47
CA ARG A 217 -7.70 -8.35 6.51
C ARG A 217 -8.71 -7.21 6.41
N LEU A 218 -8.50 -6.12 7.16
CA LEU A 218 -9.36 -4.94 7.11
C LEU A 218 -9.34 -4.30 5.72
N LEU A 219 -8.15 -4.14 5.13
CA LEU A 219 -8.00 -3.54 3.82
C LEU A 219 -8.65 -4.40 2.72
N LEU A 220 -8.54 -5.73 2.80
CA LEU A 220 -9.24 -6.65 1.89
C LEU A 220 -10.75 -6.62 2.07
N LYS A 221 -11.26 -6.52 3.30
CA LYS A 221 -12.71 -6.35 3.51
C LYS A 221 -13.23 -5.06 2.86
N LEU A 222 -12.43 -3.99 2.83
CA LEU A 222 -12.80 -2.70 2.20
C LEU A 222 -12.64 -2.70 0.66
N ALA A 223 -11.52 -3.22 0.15
CA ALA A 223 -11.10 -3.03 -1.25
C ALA A 223 -10.95 -4.33 -2.05
N GLY A 224 -10.94 -5.50 -1.39
CA GLY A 224 -10.93 -6.82 -2.02
C GLY A 224 -12.13 -7.06 -2.94
N PRO A 225 -13.38 -6.67 -2.59
CA PRO A 225 -14.51 -6.72 -3.53
C PRO A 225 -14.33 -5.88 -4.81
N LYS A 226 -13.33 -5.00 -4.85
CA LYS A 226 -12.94 -4.21 -6.03
C LYS A 226 -11.71 -4.78 -6.75
N GLY A 227 -11.21 -5.94 -6.31
CA GLY A 227 -10.09 -6.66 -6.92
C GLY A 227 -8.71 -6.25 -6.41
N LEU A 228 -8.60 -5.57 -5.26
CA LEU A 228 -7.29 -5.24 -4.70
C LEU A 228 -6.50 -6.51 -4.34
N VAL A 229 -5.25 -6.60 -4.80
CA VAL A 229 -4.30 -7.66 -4.43
C VAL A 229 -3.33 -7.11 -3.38
N LEU A 230 -3.10 -7.84 -2.29
CA LEU A 230 -2.08 -7.48 -1.30
C LEU A 230 -0.77 -8.22 -1.58
N PHE A 231 0.36 -7.55 -1.34
CA PHE A 231 1.68 -8.15 -1.28
C PHE A 231 2.33 -7.76 0.05
N ASP A 232 2.88 -8.75 0.76
CA ASP A 232 3.66 -8.54 1.97
C ASP A 232 5.15 -8.92 1.70
N PRO A 233 6.10 -8.01 1.96
CA PRO A 233 7.52 -8.21 1.68
C PRO A 233 8.28 -9.01 2.74
N LEU A 234 7.66 -9.34 3.87
CA LEU A 234 8.16 -10.33 4.82
C LEU A 234 7.89 -11.77 4.35
N LEU A 235 7.07 -11.98 3.31
CA LEU A 235 6.86 -13.31 2.73
C LEU A 235 8.19 -13.92 2.26
N GLU A 236 8.55 -15.06 2.84
CA GLU A 236 9.83 -15.73 2.58
C GLU A 236 10.03 -16.07 1.09
N ALA A 237 9.00 -16.66 0.46
CA ALA A 237 9.04 -16.94 -0.97
C ALA A 237 9.15 -15.66 -1.83
N GLY A 238 8.55 -14.55 -1.39
CA GLY A 238 8.69 -13.25 -2.05
C GLY A 238 10.14 -12.74 -1.98
N ARG A 239 10.79 -12.91 -0.84
CA ARG A 239 12.21 -12.57 -0.66
C ARG A 239 13.13 -13.43 -1.51
N HIS A 240 12.85 -14.72 -1.66
CA HIS A 240 13.59 -15.58 -2.59
C HIS A 240 13.45 -15.12 -4.05
N LEU A 241 12.26 -14.67 -4.47
CA LEU A 241 12.05 -14.09 -5.80
C LEU A 241 12.81 -12.76 -5.99
N ALA A 242 12.92 -11.96 -4.93
CA ALA A 242 13.64 -10.68 -4.95
C ALA A 242 15.17 -10.80 -4.79
N ALA A 243 15.67 -11.93 -4.27
CA ALA A 243 17.07 -12.11 -3.90
C ALA A 243 18.08 -11.75 -5.01
N PRO A 244 17.87 -12.13 -6.28
CA PRO A 244 18.79 -11.75 -7.36
C PRO A 244 18.91 -10.24 -7.57
N LEU A 245 17.80 -9.50 -7.45
CA LEU A 245 17.76 -8.04 -7.56
C LEU A 245 18.51 -7.40 -6.39
N LEU A 246 18.27 -7.87 -5.16
CA LEU A 246 18.95 -7.38 -3.96
C LEU A 246 20.46 -7.66 -4.03
N ALA A 247 20.86 -8.84 -4.50
CA ALA A 247 22.27 -9.17 -4.69
C ALA A 247 22.94 -8.28 -5.75
N GLU A 248 22.22 -7.94 -6.82
CA GLU A 248 22.71 -6.98 -7.82
C GLU A 248 22.88 -5.58 -7.23
N ALA A 249 21.92 -5.10 -6.44
CA ALA A 249 22.01 -3.81 -5.76
C ALA A 249 23.22 -3.74 -4.82
N VAL A 250 23.50 -4.79 -4.05
CA VAL A 250 24.69 -4.86 -3.17
C VAL A 250 26.00 -4.82 -3.96
N ARG A 251 26.05 -5.50 -5.12
CA ARG A 251 27.23 -5.45 -6.01
C ARG A 251 27.42 -4.06 -6.62
N LYS A 252 26.32 -3.38 -6.96
CA LYS A 252 26.31 -2.03 -7.54
C LYS A 252 26.28 -0.90 -6.52
N ARG A 253 26.49 -1.20 -5.22
CA ARG A 253 26.30 -0.23 -4.12
C ARG A 253 26.99 1.12 -4.34
N ALA A 254 28.24 1.13 -4.79
CA ALA A 254 29.00 2.36 -4.99
C ALA A 254 28.40 3.23 -6.11
N ALA A 255 28.01 2.61 -7.22
CA ALA A 255 27.36 3.31 -8.33
C ALA A 255 25.96 3.82 -7.95
N LEU A 256 25.22 3.05 -7.13
CA LEU A 256 23.91 3.48 -6.62
C LEU A 256 24.04 4.66 -5.65
N GLU A 257 25.03 4.63 -4.77
CA GLU A 257 25.34 5.72 -3.82
C GLU A 257 25.75 6.99 -4.56
N GLU A 258 26.64 6.88 -5.54
CA GLU A 258 27.03 8.02 -6.39
C GLU A 258 25.83 8.60 -7.14
N ALA A 259 25.00 7.74 -7.74
CA ALA A 259 23.80 8.18 -8.44
C ALA A 259 22.79 8.88 -7.51
N LEU A 260 22.64 8.39 -6.28
CA LEU A 260 21.77 8.98 -5.27
C LEU A 260 22.26 10.37 -4.85
N LEU A 261 23.55 10.48 -4.48
CA LEU A 261 24.16 11.76 -4.07
C LEU A 261 24.10 12.80 -5.19
N ARG A 262 24.37 12.37 -6.42
CA ARG A 262 24.25 13.24 -7.61
C ARG A 262 22.82 13.74 -7.79
N ARG A 263 21.83 12.85 -7.71
CA ARG A 263 20.42 13.21 -7.87
C ARG A 263 19.92 14.13 -6.75
N GLU A 264 20.38 13.93 -5.53
CA GLU A 264 20.11 14.82 -4.40
C GLU A 264 20.69 16.23 -4.63
N ALA A 265 21.93 16.33 -5.11
CA ALA A 265 22.55 17.61 -5.42
C ALA A 265 21.81 18.34 -6.58
N GLU A 266 21.40 17.60 -7.61
CA GLU A 266 20.62 18.15 -8.73
C GLU A 266 19.25 18.68 -8.28
N LEU A 267 18.55 17.97 -7.38
CA LEU A 267 17.29 18.41 -6.80
C LEU A 267 17.46 19.71 -6.00
N LYS A 268 18.45 19.76 -5.10
CA LYS A 268 18.77 20.96 -4.31
C LYS A 268 19.11 22.16 -5.18
N ALA A 269 19.89 21.95 -6.26
CA ALA A 269 20.23 23.00 -7.21
C ALA A 269 19.02 23.56 -7.98
N CYS A 270 17.92 22.79 -8.06
CA CYS A 270 16.66 23.23 -8.66
C CYS A 270 15.66 23.81 -7.63
N GLY A 271 16.06 23.95 -6.35
CA GLY A 271 15.23 24.53 -5.30
C GLY A 271 14.29 23.54 -4.60
N TYR A 272 14.56 22.23 -4.69
CA TYR A 272 13.79 21.18 -4.01
C TYR A 272 14.56 20.52 -2.86
#